data_AF-A0A060C5S4-F1
#
_entry.id   AF-A0A060C5S4-F1
#
_cell.length_a   1.000
_cell.length_b   1.000
_cell.length_c   1.000
_cell.angle_alpha   90.00
_cell.angle_beta   90.00
_cell.angle_gamma   90.00
#
_symmetry.space_group_name_H-M   'P 1'
#
loop_
_entity.id
_entity.type
_entity.pdbx_description
1 polymer ?
#
loop_
_entity_poly.entity_id
_entity_poly.type
_entity_poly.pdbx_seq_one_letter_code
_entity_poly.pdbx_strand_id
1 'polypeptide(L)'
;MPILAPHAADEIVALDAEARVHRLTIDAQLQRDLEQLARDRAQALGPAISAAIVAVDNETGDVLARVGSAGYFADKRAGQVDMTQALRSPGSTLKPFIYGLAFEDGFLHPETLIDDRPVRYGNYAPE
;
A
#
# COMPACT_ATOMS: atom_id res chain seq x y z
N MET A 1 -9.04 19.24 -16.97
CA MET A 1 -7.89 19.36 -16.05
C MET A 1 -7.59 17.97 -15.50
N PRO A 2 -6.32 17.55 -15.36
CA PRO A 2 -6.02 16.28 -14.71
C PRO A 2 -6.50 16.34 -13.25
N ILE A 3 -7.19 15.28 -12.81
CA ILE A 3 -7.59 15.08 -11.41
C ILE A 3 -6.43 14.35 -10.72
N LEU A 4 -5.95 14.89 -9.59
CA LEU A 4 -4.87 14.29 -8.79
C LEU A 4 -5.43 13.79 -7.48
N ALA A 5 -4.89 12.67 -7.00
CA ALA A 5 -5.27 12.03 -5.74
C ALA A 5 -6.81 11.87 -5.56
N PRO A 6 -7.56 11.37 -6.56
CA PRO A 6 -9.02 11.34 -6.52
C PRO A 6 -9.59 10.61 -5.31
N HIS A 7 -8.99 9.48 -4.91
CA HIS A 7 -9.42 8.74 -3.72
C HIS A 7 -9.24 9.53 -2.41
N ALA A 8 -8.13 10.27 -2.28
CA ALA A 8 -7.91 11.12 -1.10
C ALA A 8 -8.88 12.32 -1.09
N ALA A 9 -9.19 12.88 -2.27
CA ALA A 9 -10.18 13.93 -2.41
C ALA A 9 -11.60 13.44 -2.07
N ASP A 10 -11.99 12.26 -2.57
CA ASP A 10 -13.28 11.64 -2.26
C ASP A 10 -13.43 11.39 -0.76
N GLU A 11 -12.39 10.83 -0.12
CA GLU A 11 -12.39 10.55 1.31
C GLU A 11 -12.52 11.83 2.15
N ILE A 12 -11.72 12.86 1.88
CA ILE A 12 -11.74 14.07 2.72
C ILE A 12 -13.02 14.89 2.54
N VAL A 13 -13.59 14.91 1.33
CA VAL A 13 -14.89 15.54 1.07
C VAL A 13 -16.02 14.76 1.75
N ALA A 14 -15.93 13.43 1.78
CA ALA A 14 -16.90 12.61 2.51
C ALA A 14 -16.82 12.83 4.04
N LEU A 15 -15.64 13.14 4.57
CA LEU A 15 -15.43 13.43 5.99
C LEU A 15 -15.90 14.82 6.42
N ASP A 16 -15.81 15.83 5.55
CA ASP A 16 -16.24 17.21 5.84
C ASP A 16 -16.78 17.93 4.60
N ALA A 17 -18.00 17.60 4.20
CA ALA A 17 -18.61 18.13 2.97
C ALA A 17 -18.85 19.65 2.97
N GLU A 18 -18.89 20.29 4.15
CA GLU A 18 -19.16 21.73 4.28
C GLU A 18 -17.89 22.58 4.12
N ALA A 19 -16.71 21.99 4.32
CA ALA A 19 -15.45 22.68 4.11
C ALA A 19 -15.25 23.02 2.63
N ARG A 20 -14.99 24.31 2.36
CA ARG A 20 -14.69 24.78 1.00
C ARG A 20 -13.26 24.45 0.55
N VAL A 21 -12.36 24.24 1.51
CA VAL A 21 -10.93 24.03 1.25
C VAL A 21 -10.43 22.94 2.18
N HIS A 22 -9.96 21.84 1.59
CA HIS A 22 -9.27 20.77 2.29
C HIS A 22 -7.77 20.90 2.04
N ARG A 23 -6.97 20.92 3.12
CA ARG A 23 -5.51 20.89 3.03
C ARG A 23 -5.03 19.49 3.35
N LEU A 24 -4.28 18.91 2.42
CA LEU A 24 -3.67 17.59 2.57
C LEU A 24 -2.15 17.74 2.58
N THR A 25 -1.46 16.72 3.05
CA THR A 25 0.00 16.57 3.04
C THR A 25 0.54 16.08 1.70
N ILE A 26 -0.33 15.86 0.71
CA ILE A 26 0.01 15.31 -0.59
C ILE A 26 0.93 16.26 -1.35
N ASP A 27 2.12 15.78 -1.70
CA ASP A 27 3.00 16.43 -2.66
C ASP A 27 2.50 16.18 -4.08
N ALA A 28 2.18 17.26 -4.79
CA ALA A 28 1.55 17.16 -6.10
C ALA A 28 2.47 16.59 -7.19
N GLN A 29 3.80 16.70 -7.06
CA GLN A 29 4.74 16.15 -8.02
C GLN A 29 4.90 14.64 -7.80
N LEU A 30 5.16 14.24 -6.56
CA LEU A 30 5.25 12.83 -6.17
C LEU A 30 3.96 12.07 -6.49
N GLN A 31 2.80 12.65 -6.19
CA GLN A 31 1.51 12.05 -6.54
C GLN A 31 1.40 11.78 -8.05
N ARG A 32 1.74 12.77 -8.89
CA ARG A 32 1.70 12.63 -10.35
C ARG A 32 2.61 11.50 -10.84
N ASP A 33 3.82 11.46 -10.32
CA ASP A 33 4.84 10.48 -10.72
C ASP A 33 4.43 9.06 -10.31
N LEU A 34 3.88 8.89 -9.11
CA LEU A 34 3.41 7.58 -8.62
C LEU A 34 2.13 7.12 -9.29
N GLU A 35 1.19 8.03 -9.60
CA GLU A 35 0.03 7.67 -10.40
C GLU A 35 0.43 7.20 -11.80
N GLN A 36 1.41 7.86 -12.42
CA GLN A 36 1.95 7.43 -13.70
C GLN A 36 2.62 6.05 -13.61
N LEU A 37 3.47 5.85 -12.59
CA LEU A 37 4.09 4.56 -12.33
C LEU A 37 3.06 3.45 -12.14
N ALA A 38 2.03 3.66 -11.33
CA ALA A 38 0.97 2.68 -11.08
C ALA A 38 0.24 2.30 -12.38
N ARG A 39 -0.11 3.29 -13.21
CA ARG A 39 -0.74 3.07 -14.51
C ARG A 39 0.15 2.23 -15.43
N ASP A 40 1.41 2.62 -15.60
CA ASP A 40 2.33 1.96 -16.52
C ASP A 40 2.61 0.51 -16.11
N ARG A 41 2.81 0.26 -14.82
CA ARG A 41 3.05 -1.09 -14.29
C ARG A 41 1.81 -1.97 -14.38
N ALA A 42 0.64 -1.46 -14.03
CA ALA A 42 -0.59 -2.21 -14.15
C ALA A 42 -0.93 -2.52 -15.62
N GLN A 43 -0.63 -1.62 -16.55
CA GLN A 43 -0.80 -1.88 -17.98
C GLN A 43 0.12 -2.99 -18.49
N ALA A 44 1.38 -3.02 -18.06
CA ALA A 44 2.32 -4.08 -18.42
C ALA A 44 1.89 -5.47 -17.90
N LEU A 45 1.22 -5.54 -16.74
CA LEU A 45 0.78 -6.79 -16.13
C LEU A 45 -0.56 -7.31 -16.66
N GLY A 46 -1.40 -6.42 -17.20
CA GLY A 46 -2.65 -6.78 -17.85
C GLY A 46 -3.78 -5.77 -17.62
N PRO A 47 -4.80 -5.74 -18.49
CA PRO A 47 -5.82 -4.69 -18.50
C PRO A 47 -6.75 -4.68 -17.28
N ALA A 48 -6.81 -5.77 -16.51
CA ALA A 48 -7.64 -5.91 -15.31
C ALA A 48 -6.86 -5.78 -13.99
N ILE A 49 -5.54 -5.61 -14.05
CA ILE A 49 -4.70 -5.48 -12.85
C ILE A 49 -4.89 -4.09 -12.25
N SER A 50 -4.87 -3.95 -10.94
CA SER A 50 -4.78 -2.64 -10.28
C SER A 50 -3.55 -2.61 -9.39
N ALA A 51 -3.17 -1.41 -8.96
CA ALA A 51 -2.06 -1.18 -8.06
C ALA A 51 -2.44 -0.06 -7.10
N ALA A 52 -1.97 -0.17 -5.86
CA ALA A 52 -2.03 0.89 -4.86
C ALA A 52 -0.63 1.21 -4.37
N ILE A 53 -0.41 2.49 -4.05
CA ILE A 53 0.85 3.01 -3.53
C ILE A 53 0.52 4.02 -2.44
N VAL A 54 1.19 3.92 -1.29
CA VAL A 54 1.20 4.95 -0.25
C VAL A 54 2.65 5.33 0.01
N ALA A 55 2.96 6.62 -0.07
CA ALA A 55 4.26 7.16 0.30
C ALA A 55 4.09 7.99 1.58
N VAL A 56 4.92 7.71 2.58
CA VAL A 56 4.84 8.29 3.92
C VAL A 56 6.20 8.91 4.26
N ASP A 57 6.17 10.09 4.87
CA ASP A 57 7.33 10.66 5.54
C ASP A 57 7.58 9.90 6.86
N ASN A 58 8.73 9.26 7.02
CA ASN A 58 9.00 8.42 8.20
C ASN A 58 9.24 9.23 9.48
N GLU A 59 9.58 10.51 9.38
CA GLU A 59 9.82 11.37 10.56
C GLU A 59 8.50 11.96 11.07
N THR A 60 7.66 12.47 10.16
CA THR A 60 6.41 13.14 10.54
C THR A 60 5.19 12.20 10.53
N GLY A 61 5.24 11.10 9.77
CA GLY A 61 4.10 10.23 9.51
C GLY A 61 3.15 10.76 8.44
N ASP A 62 3.48 11.87 7.77
CA ASP A 62 2.62 12.49 6.77
C ASP A 62 2.50 11.61 5.51
N VAL A 63 1.29 11.49 4.98
CA VAL A 63 1.05 10.82 3.69
C VAL A 63 1.36 11.81 2.56
N LEU A 64 2.50 11.62 1.91
CA LEU A 64 2.98 12.48 0.83
C LEU A 64 2.36 12.13 -0.52
N ALA A 65 1.93 10.89 -0.71
CA ALA A 65 1.18 10.47 -1.89
C ALA A 65 0.32 9.24 -1.59
N ARG A 66 -0.85 9.17 -2.21
CA ARG A 66 -1.80 8.05 -2.10
C ARG A 66 -2.41 7.75 -3.44
N VAL A 67 -2.05 6.61 -4.01
CA VAL A 67 -2.61 6.08 -5.25
C VAL A 67 -3.48 4.89 -4.88
N GLY A 68 -4.81 5.07 -4.93
CA GLY A 68 -5.78 4.02 -4.60
C GLY A 68 -5.98 2.98 -5.70
N SER A 69 -5.70 3.31 -6.95
CA SER A 69 -5.86 2.40 -8.07
C SER A 69 -4.99 2.82 -9.26
N ALA A 70 -4.79 1.90 -10.21
CA ALA A 70 -4.06 2.17 -11.45
C ALA A 70 -4.93 2.87 -12.51
N GLY A 71 -5.49 4.03 -12.13
CA GLY A 71 -6.36 4.86 -12.95
C GLY A 71 -7.80 4.88 -12.43
N TYR A 72 -8.21 6.04 -11.90
CA TYR A 72 -9.52 6.21 -11.25
C TYR A 72 -10.72 5.92 -12.15
N PHE A 73 -10.65 6.30 -13.43
CA PHE A 73 -11.70 6.06 -14.42
C PHE A 73 -11.50 4.77 -15.23
N ALA A 74 -10.62 3.86 -14.77
CA ALA A 74 -10.37 2.60 -15.46
C ALA A 74 -11.37 1.52 -14.99
N ASP A 75 -12.55 1.47 -15.61
CA ASP A 75 -13.63 0.54 -15.23
C ASP A 75 -13.18 -0.93 -15.20
N LYS A 76 -12.38 -1.36 -16.18
CA LYS A 76 -11.83 -2.73 -16.24
C LYS A 76 -10.95 -3.11 -15.04
N ARG A 77 -10.46 -2.11 -14.30
CA ARG A 77 -9.62 -2.27 -13.10
C ARG A 77 -10.37 -1.97 -11.81
N ALA A 78 -11.68 -1.69 -11.88
CA ALA A 78 -12.46 -1.13 -10.79
C ALA A 78 -11.79 0.13 -10.19
N GLY A 79 -11.45 1.09 -11.05
CA GLY A 79 -10.61 2.24 -10.72
C GLY A 79 -11.07 3.11 -9.55
N GLN A 80 -12.36 3.09 -9.21
CA GLN A 80 -12.93 3.84 -8.07
C GLN A 80 -12.76 3.11 -6.73
N VAL A 81 -12.33 1.84 -6.74
CA VAL A 81 -12.03 1.08 -5.53
C VAL A 81 -10.66 1.51 -5.03
N ASP A 82 -10.64 2.11 -3.84
CA ASP A 82 -9.40 2.45 -3.16
C ASP A 82 -8.73 1.20 -2.56
N MET A 83 -7.75 0.68 -3.28
CA MET A 83 -6.97 -0.48 -2.87
C MET A 83 -6.02 -0.19 -1.69
N THR A 84 -5.83 1.08 -1.28
CA THR A 84 -5.06 1.40 -0.06
C THR A 84 -5.83 1.08 1.22
N GLN A 85 -7.16 0.95 1.13
CA GLN A 85 -8.03 0.57 2.25
C GLN A 85 -8.45 -0.91 2.16
N ALA A 86 -8.05 -1.63 1.11
CA ALA A 86 -8.46 -3.01 0.89
C ALA A 86 -7.63 -3.98 1.75
N LEU A 87 -8.32 -4.77 2.58
CA LEU A 87 -7.67 -5.84 3.35
C LEU A 87 -7.15 -6.94 2.44
N ARG A 88 -5.84 -7.24 2.54
CA ARG A 88 -5.15 -8.30 1.80
C ARG A 88 -4.14 -8.99 2.71
N SER A 89 -3.82 -10.25 2.40
CA SER A 89 -2.71 -10.93 3.07
C SER A 89 -1.41 -10.20 2.74
N PRO A 90 -0.61 -9.80 3.75
CA PRO A 90 0.71 -9.20 3.52
C PRO A 90 1.72 -10.22 2.95
N GLY A 91 1.48 -11.51 3.14
CA GLY A 91 2.43 -12.56 2.77
C GLY A 91 3.75 -12.40 3.53
N SER A 92 4.87 -12.61 2.83
CA SER A 92 6.21 -12.56 3.44
C SER A 92 6.59 -11.19 4.02
N THR A 93 5.89 -10.11 3.68
CA THR A 93 6.15 -8.78 4.28
C THR A 93 5.76 -8.69 5.75
N LEU A 94 5.05 -9.69 6.29
CA LEU A 94 4.80 -9.82 7.73
C LEU A 94 6.05 -10.26 8.50
N LYS A 95 6.97 -10.99 7.86
CA LYS A 95 8.11 -11.62 8.52
C LYS A 95 8.96 -10.66 9.36
N PRO A 96 9.33 -9.45 8.88
CA PRO A 96 10.11 -8.50 9.69
C PRO A 96 9.49 -8.18 11.05
N PHE A 97 8.17 -8.14 11.17
CA PHE A 97 7.48 -7.90 12.45
C PHE A 97 7.62 -9.10 13.39
N ILE A 98 7.53 -10.32 12.85
CA ILE A 98 7.73 -11.56 13.63
C ILE A 98 9.18 -11.61 14.16
N TYR A 99 10.15 -11.29 13.31
CA TYR A 99 11.56 -11.21 13.74
C TYR A 99 11.79 -10.07 14.74
N GLY A 100 11.16 -8.91 14.54
CA GLY A 100 11.23 -7.77 15.46
C GLY A 100 10.77 -8.14 16.86
N LEU A 101 9.62 -8.80 16.98
CA LEU A 101 9.11 -9.28 18.27
C LEU A 101 10.06 -10.30 18.91
N ALA A 102 10.60 -11.22 18.12
CA ALA A 102 11.55 -12.20 18.64
C ALA A 102 12.89 -11.59 19.08
N PHE A 103 13.33 -10.49 18.46
CA PHE A 103 14.46 -9.69 18.94
C PHE A 103 14.11 -8.90 20.21
N GLU A 104 12.93 -8.30 20.28
CA GLU A 104 12.43 -7.55 21.44
C GLU A 104 12.33 -8.44 22.69
N ASP A 105 11.83 -9.67 22.52
CA ASP A 105 11.73 -10.67 23.58
C ASP A 105 13.07 -11.35 23.93
N GLY A 106 14.14 -11.07 23.16
CA GLY A 106 15.46 -11.66 23.34
C GLY A 106 15.56 -13.15 22.93
N PHE A 107 14.57 -13.68 22.22
CA PHE A 107 14.61 -15.04 21.67
C PHE A 107 15.60 -15.19 20.51
N LEU A 108 15.80 -14.13 19.75
CA LEU A 108 16.73 -14.10 18.62
C LEU A 108 17.82 -13.05 18.81
N HIS A 109 18.96 -13.30 18.19
CA HIS A 109 20.04 -12.36 17.91
C HIS A 109 20.24 -12.35 16.38
N PRO A 110 20.80 -11.29 15.76
CA PRO A 110 21.08 -11.29 14.32
C PRO A 110 21.88 -12.49 13.81
N GLU A 111 22.67 -13.13 14.68
CA GLU A 111 23.48 -14.32 14.36
C GLU A 111 22.81 -15.65 14.75
N THR A 112 21.56 -15.63 15.24
CA THR A 112 20.84 -16.86 15.57
C THR A 112 20.69 -17.73 14.33
N LEU A 113 21.15 -18.98 14.41
CA LEU A 113 20.95 -19.97 13.36
C LEU A 113 19.50 -20.45 13.35
N ILE A 114 18.86 -20.37 12.19
CA ILE A 114 17.49 -20.82 11.96
C ILE A 114 17.54 -22.09 11.12
N ASP A 115 16.81 -23.11 11.55
CA ASP A 115 16.69 -24.38 10.84
C ASP A 115 15.76 -24.22 9.62
N ASP A 116 16.32 -24.37 8.42
CA ASP A 116 15.64 -24.24 7.12
C ASP A 116 15.50 -25.61 6.44
N ARG A 117 14.90 -26.55 7.16
CA ARG A 117 14.53 -27.86 6.63
C ARG A 117 13.04 -27.91 6.35
N PRO A 118 12.56 -28.79 5.45
CA PRO A 118 11.12 -29.01 5.29
C PRO A 118 10.46 -29.38 6.62
N VAL A 119 9.44 -28.62 7.00
CA VAL A 119 8.70 -28.83 8.26
C VAL A 119 7.21 -28.95 7.99
N ARG A 120 6.50 -29.69 8.83
CA ARG A 120 5.04 -29.82 8.78
C ARG A 120 4.44 -29.45 10.13
N TYR A 121 3.59 -28.42 10.13
CA TYR A 121 2.79 -27.97 11.26
C TYR A 121 1.35 -28.48 11.09
N GLY A 122 1.08 -29.70 11.58
CA GLY A 122 -0.21 -30.36 11.37
C GLY A 122 -0.48 -30.60 9.87
N ASN A 123 -1.53 -29.98 9.32
CA ASN A 123 -1.83 -30.08 7.89
C ASN A 123 -1.08 -29.04 7.04
N TYR A 124 -0.42 -28.05 7.65
CA TYR A 124 0.33 -27.02 6.96
C TYR A 124 1.79 -27.47 6.76
N ALA A 125 2.26 -27.44 5.52
CA ALA A 125 3.65 -27.66 5.17
C ALA A 125 4.10 -26.49 4.29
N PRO A 126 4.80 -25.49 4.84
CA PRO A 126 5.39 -24.43 4.03
C PRO A 126 6.40 -25.03 3.04
N GLU A 127 6.30 -24.62 1.77
CA GLU A 127 7.26 -24.92 0.70
C GLU A 127 8.34 -23.83 0.60
#